data_AF-A0A424YGF4-F1
#
_entry.id   AF-A0A424YGF4-F1
#
_cell.length_a   1.000
_cell.length_b   1.000
_cell.length_c   1.000
_cell.angle_alpha   90.00
_cell.angle_beta   90.00
_cell.angle_gamma   90.00
#
_symmetry.space_group_name_H-M   'P 1'
#
loop_
_entity.id
_entity.type
_entity.pdbx_description
1 polymer ?
#
loop_
_entity_poly.entity_id
_entity_poly.type
_entity_poly.pdbx_seq_one_letter_code
_entity_poly.pdbx_strand_id
1 'polypeptide(L)'
;RKFAGGGFGLVKKFSLILIKIITGRVINSPLSGQRALKKEILLKGVKKARGFGLEFGLTLQALLDGWKVKEVPASMSHRPYGKNLAGFLHRGRQLRDILKTFILMVLFPKKQVS
;
A
#
# COMPACT_ATOMS: atom_id res chain seq x y z
N ARG A 1 -6.82 -22.16 -10.57
CA ARG A 1 -8.04 -21.33 -10.32
C ARG A 1 -7.85 -19.96 -10.97
N LYS A 2 -8.63 -19.61 -12.00
CA LYS A 2 -8.61 -18.30 -12.67
C LYS A 2 -9.33 -17.28 -11.78
N PHE A 3 -8.60 -16.40 -11.11
CA PHE A 3 -9.22 -15.22 -10.51
C PHE A 3 -9.62 -14.27 -11.64
N ALA A 4 -10.91 -13.98 -11.76
CA ALA A 4 -11.44 -12.93 -12.62
C ALA A 4 -10.94 -11.55 -12.10
N GLY A 5 -9.69 -11.22 -12.40
CA GLY A 5 -9.00 -10.03 -11.91
C GLY A 5 -9.44 -8.78 -12.66
N GLY A 6 -10.60 -8.23 -12.32
CA GLY A 6 -10.98 -6.89 -12.76
C GLY A 6 -10.09 -5.85 -12.09
N GLY A 7 -9.12 -5.26 -12.80
CA GLY A 7 -8.40 -4.00 -12.55
C GLY A 7 -7.61 -3.81 -11.23
N PHE A 8 -8.11 -4.29 -10.08
CA PHE A 8 -7.47 -4.19 -8.76
C PHE A 8 -6.14 -4.94 -8.72
N GLY A 9 -5.99 -5.96 -9.56
CA GLY A 9 -4.72 -6.66 -9.76
C GLY A 9 -3.60 -5.74 -10.26
N LEU A 10 -3.90 -4.72 -11.08
CA LEU A 10 -2.87 -3.80 -11.58
C LEU A 10 -2.35 -2.88 -10.48
N VAL A 11 -3.25 -2.24 -9.72
CA VAL A 11 -2.89 -1.36 -8.60
C VAL A 11 -2.12 -2.14 -7.54
N LYS A 12 -2.60 -3.33 -7.18
CA LYS A 12 -1.92 -4.23 -6.24
C LYS A 12 -0.53 -4.61 -6.75
N LYS A 13 -0.41 -5.06 -8.01
CA LYS A 13 0.87 -5.44 -8.61
C LYS A 13 1.84 -4.27 -8.66
N PHE A 14 1.36 -3.07 -8.97
CA PHE A 14 2.17 -1.85 -8.96
C PHE A 14 2.73 -1.56 -7.56
N SER A 15 1.90 -1.60 -6.52
CA SER A 15 2.36 -1.43 -5.13
C SER A 15 3.39 -2.49 -4.71
N LEU A 16 3.19 -3.75 -5.11
CA LEU A 16 4.13 -4.83 -4.85
C LEU A 16 5.50 -4.58 -5.51
N ILE A 17 5.50 -4.15 -6.77
CA ILE A 17 6.72 -3.84 -7.51
C ILE A 17 7.46 -2.68 -6.86
N LEU A 18 6.75 -1.58 -6.53
CA LEU A 18 7.38 -0.43 -5.87
C LEU A 18 8.03 -0.82 -4.54
N ILE A 19 7.33 -1.54 -3.68
CA ILE A 19 7.88 -1.97 -2.38
C ILE A 19 9.12 -2.85 -2.60
N LYS A 20 9.08 -3.78 -3.55
CA LYS A 20 10.22 -4.64 -3.85
C LYS A 20 11.42 -3.84 -4.34
N ILE A 21 11.23 -2.89 -5.25
CA ILE A 21 12.31 -2.05 -5.80
C ILE A 21 12.94 -1.19 -4.69
N ILE A 22 12.13 -0.59 -3.83
CA ILE A 22 12.60 0.37 -2.82
C ILE A 22 13.25 -0.33 -1.63
N THR A 23 12.65 -1.42 -1.15
CA THR A 23 13.02 -2.06 0.12
C THR A 23 13.76 -3.39 -0.05
N GLY A 24 13.76 -3.96 -1.26
CA GLY A 24 14.21 -5.33 -1.52
C GLY A 24 13.29 -6.41 -0.94
N ARG A 25 12.21 -6.05 -0.22
CA ARG A 25 11.32 -6.99 0.46
C ARG A 25 10.14 -7.41 -0.42
N VAL A 26 9.65 -8.62 -0.21
CA VAL A 26 8.45 -9.16 -0.85
C VAL A 26 7.36 -9.33 0.19
N ILE A 27 6.17 -8.83 -0.12
CA ILE A 27 4.94 -8.99 0.67
C ILE A 27 3.80 -9.36 -0.29
N ASN A 28 2.64 -9.76 0.23
CA ASN A 28 1.52 -10.22 -0.60
C ASN A 28 0.33 -9.24 -0.63
N SER A 29 0.15 -8.42 0.41
CA SER A 29 -1.03 -7.60 0.65
C SER A 29 -0.67 -6.16 1.08
N PRO A 30 0.02 -5.39 0.21
CA PRO A 30 0.51 -4.04 0.52
C PRO A 30 -0.58 -3.00 0.79
N LEU A 31 -1.81 -3.29 0.35
CA LEU A 31 -2.98 -2.41 0.40
C LEU A 31 -4.09 -3.05 1.25
N SER A 32 -3.72 -3.82 2.28
CA SER A 32 -4.69 -4.38 3.21
C SER A 32 -5.14 -3.31 4.18
N GLY A 33 -6.42 -2.92 4.15
CA GLY A 33 -7.04 -2.03 5.14
C GLY A 33 -6.94 -2.52 6.58
N GLN A 34 -6.93 -3.84 6.75
CA GLN A 34 -6.76 -4.47 8.06
C GLN A 34 -5.26 -4.58 8.37
N ARG A 35 -4.83 -3.94 9.46
CA ARG A 35 -3.46 -3.97 9.95
C ARG A 35 -3.37 -3.65 11.44
N ALA A 36 -2.48 -4.33 12.14
CA ALA A 36 -2.05 -3.97 13.49
C ALA A 36 -0.66 -3.35 13.41
N LEU A 37 -0.48 -2.16 13.98
CA LEU A 37 0.76 -1.39 13.89
C LEU A 37 1.17 -0.91 15.27
N LYS A 38 2.48 -0.81 15.51
CA LYS A 38 2.99 -0.06 16.66
C LYS A 38 2.65 1.41 16.50
N LYS A 39 2.32 2.06 17.62
CA LYS A 39 2.01 3.51 17.68
C LYS A 39 3.11 4.36 17.03
N GLU A 40 4.37 3.98 17.22
CA GLU A 40 5.53 4.66 16.62
C GLU A 40 5.47 4.72 15.09
N ILE A 41 5.06 3.63 14.43
CA ILE A 41 4.92 3.58 12.97
C ILE A 41 3.81 4.54 12.51
N LEU A 42 2.72 4.63 13.27
CA LEU A 42 1.63 5.55 12.96
C LEU A 42 2.06 7.02 13.12
N LEU A 43 2.78 7.34 14.20
CA LEU A 43 3.29 8.69 14.47
C LEU A 43 4.39 9.10 13.48
N LYS A 44 5.22 8.15 13.06
CA LYS A 44 6.24 8.33 12.02
C LYS A 44 5.66 8.28 10.60
N GLY A 45 4.42 7.81 10.43
CA GLY A 45 3.78 7.60 9.14
C GLY A 45 3.59 8.86 8.29
N VAL A 46 3.10 8.64 7.06
CA VAL A 46 2.91 9.68 6.05
C VAL A 46 1.74 10.60 6.44
N LYS A 47 2.02 11.67 7.20
CA LYS A 47 1.03 12.64 7.72
C LYS A 47 0.07 13.22 6.66
N LYS A 48 0.45 13.18 5.38
CA LYS A 48 -0.33 13.75 4.25
C LYS A 48 -1.06 12.70 3.41
N ALA A 49 -0.86 11.40 3.66
CA ALA A 49 -1.48 10.35 2.86
C ALA A 49 -2.88 10.00 3.39
N ARG A 50 -3.79 9.65 2.49
CA ARG A 50 -5.16 9.20 2.80
C ARG A 50 -5.49 8.00 1.92
N GLY A 51 -6.52 7.25 2.30
CA GLY A 51 -6.98 6.07 1.55
C GLY A 51 -5.83 5.11 1.24
N PHE A 52 -5.77 4.63 0.00
CA PHE A 52 -4.74 3.68 -0.48
C PHE A 52 -3.31 4.18 -0.34
N GLY A 53 -3.10 5.50 -0.45
CA GLY A 53 -1.80 6.11 -0.20
C GLY A 53 -1.34 5.90 1.25
N LEU A 54 -2.25 6.03 2.21
CA LEU A 54 -1.92 5.81 3.63
C LEU A 54 -1.55 4.35 3.88
N GLU A 55 -2.30 3.40 3.31
CA GLU A 55 -2.06 1.96 3.45
C GLU A 55 -0.69 1.55 2.92
N PHE A 56 -0.41 2.00 1.69
CA PHE A 56 0.86 1.80 1.02
C PHE A 56 2.00 2.45 1.82
N GLY A 57 1.84 3.71 2.22
CA GLY A 57 2.86 4.48 2.93
C GLY A 57 3.21 3.89 4.28
N LEU A 58 2.23 3.40 5.04
CA LEU A 58 2.48 2.72 6.32
C LEU A 58 3.28 1.43 6.14
N THR A 59 2.94 0.65 5.11
CA THR A 59 3.66 -0.60 4.80
C THR A 59 5.08 -0.31 4.34
N LEU A 60 5.25 0.64 3.42
CA LEU A 60 6.56 1.05 2.91
C LEU A 60 7.44 1.61 4.03
N GLN A 61 6.89 2.49 4.87
CA GLN A 61 7.63 3.07 6.00
C GLN A 61 8.06 2.00 6.99
N ALA A 62 7.17 1.07 7.36
CA ALA A 62 7.51 0.00 8.28
C ALA A 62 8.70 -0.83 7.76
N LEU A 63 8.72 -1.14 6.46
CA LEU A 63 9.82 -1.89 5.84
C LEU A 63 11.11 -1.08 5.74
N LEU A 64 11.04 0.22 5.41
CA LEU A 64 12.20 1.12 5.36
C LEU A 64 12.84 1.32 6.74
N ASP A 65 12.01 1.40 7.78
CA ASP A 65 12.44 1.50 9.18
C ASP A 65 12.94 0.15 9.75
N GLY A 66 12.96 -0.92 8.93
CA GLY A 66 13.48 -2.23 9.34
C GLY A 66 12.54 -3.05 10.23
N TRP A 67 11.26 -2.65 10.37
CA TRP A 67 10.30 -3.43 11.15
C TRP A 67 9.98 -4.78 10.47
N LYS A 68 9.69 -5.79 11.30
CA LYS A 68 9.18 -7.08 10.82
C LYS A 68 7.70 -6.93 10.43
N VAL A 69 7.39 -7.18 9.17
CA VAL A 69 6.01 -7.25 8.66
C VAL A 69 5.61 -8.72 8.56
N LYS A 70 4.53 -9.11 9.24
CA LYS A 70 3.96 -10.47 9.19
C LYS A 70 2.56 -10.42 8.60
N GLU A 71 2.33 -11.21 7.56
CA GLU A 71 1.02 -11.34 6.94
C GLU A 71 0.29 -12.54 7.55
N VAL A 72 -0.86 -12.27 8.16
CA VAL A 72 -1.69 -13.30 8.79
C VAL A 72 -2.88 -13.57 7.87
N PRO A 73 -3.13 -14.82 7.46
CA PRO A 73 -4.32 -15.17 6.70
C PRO A 73 -5.57 -14.74 7.46
N ALA A 74 -6.41 -13.94 6.81
CA ALA A 74 -7.72 -13.56 7.32
C ALA A 74 -8.78 -14.09 6.34
N SER A 75 -9.85 -14.67 6.87
CA SER A 75 -10.99 -15.16 6.09
C SER A 75 -11.82 -13.98 5.58
N MET A 76 -11.28 -13.25 4.59
CA MET A 76 -11.95 -12.11 3.96
C MET A 76 -12.18 -12.39 2.48
N SER A 77 -13.44 -12.35 2.08
CA SER A 77 -13.82 -12.35 0.67
C SER A 77 -13.93 -10.91 0.19
N HIS A 78 -12.95 -10.45 -0.60
CA HIS A 78 -13.03 -9.14 -1.23
C HIS A 78 -14.13 -9.17 -2.28
N ARG A 79 -15.20 -8.39 -2.10
CA ARG A 79 -16.28 -8.26 -3.09
C ARG A 79 -15.74 -7.45 -4.26
N PRO A 80 -15.54 -8.03 -5.46
CA PRO A 80 -14.97 -7.28 -6.57
C PRO A 80 -15.94 -6.16 -6.96
N TYR A 81 -15.48 -4.91 -6.91
CA TYR A 81 -16.17 -3.82 -7.62
C TYR A 81 -16.23 -4.21 -9.09
N GLY A 82 -17.45 -4.37 -9.61
CA GLY A 82 -17.73 -4.78 -10.98
C GLY A 82 -16.99 -3.96 -12.03
N LYS A 83 -16.93 -4.47 -13.26
CA LYS A 83 -16.22 -3.85 -14.40
C LYS A 83 -16.96 -2.62 -14.96
N ASN A 84 -17.44 -1.72 -14.09
CA ASN A 84 -18.16 -0.52 -14.48
C ASN A 84 -17.18 0.66 -14.56
N LEU A 85 -17.50 1.71 -15.34
CA LEU A 85 -16.69 2.94 -15.45
C LEU A 85 -16.32 3.52 -14.07
N ALA A 86 -17.27 3.51 -13.12
CA ALA A 86 -17.03 3.95 -11.75
C ALA A 86 -15.91 3.15 -11.05
N GLY A 87 -15.82 1.84 -11.32
CA GLY A 87 -14.76 0.97 -10.81
C GLY A 87 -13.40 1.28 -11.45
N PHE A 88 -13.37 1.72 -12.72
CA PHE A 88 -12.13 2.16 -13.37
C PHE A 88 -11.65 3.50 -12.80
N LEU A 89 -12.54 4.49 -12.66
CA LEU A 89 -12.22 5.79 -12.05
C LEU A 89 -11.75 5.64 -10.60
N HIS A 90 -12.39 4.76 -9.82
CA HIS A 90 -11.95 4.46 -8.46
C HIS A 90 -10.50 3.94 -8.46
N ARG A 91 -10.17 3.00 -9.35
CA ARG A 91 -8.80 2.45 -9.49
C ARG A 91 -7.78 3.50 -9.95
N GLY A 92 -8.18 4.41 -10.84
CA GLY A 92 -7.34 5.56 -11.21
C GLY A 92 -7.01 6.45 -10.02
N ARG A 93 -7.99 6.71 -9.14
CA ARG A 93 -7.76 7.43 -7.88
C ARG A 93 -6.84 6.66 -6.94
N GLN A 94 -7.03 5.35 -6.78
CA GLN A 94 -6.14 4.50 -5.98
C GLN A 94 -4.68 4.61 -6.44
N LEU A 95 -4.44 4.50 -7.75
CA LEU A 95 -3.10 4.59 -8.32
C LEU A 95 -2.49 5.98 -8.10
N ARG A 96 -3.27 7.05 -8.31
CA ARG A 96 -2.84 8.44 -8.04
C ARG A 96 -2.45 8.64 -6.58
N ASP A 97 -3.23 8.11 -5.64
CA ASP A 97 -2.95 8.24 -4.20
C ASP A 97 -1.64 7.54 -3.81
N ILE A 98 -1.40 6.33 -4.37
CA ILE A 98 -0.16 5.57 -4.17
C ILE A 98 1.03 6.31 -4.76
N LEU A 99 0.93 6.76 -6.02
CA LEU A 99 2.00 7.52 -6.69
C LEU A 99 2.34 8.80 -5.95
N LYS A 100 1.33 9.58 -5.55
CA LYS A 100 1.55 10.81 -4.77
C LYS A 100 2.26 10.53 -3.45
N THR A 101 1.85 9.48 -2.74
CA THR A 101 2.48 9.06 -1.49
C THR A 101 3.93 8.64 -1.72
N PHE A 102 4.17 7.82 -2.75
CA PHE A 102 5.51 7.40 -3.14
C PHE A 102 6.42 8.60 -3.44
N ILE A 103 5.98 9.52 -4.31
CA ILE A 103 6.72 10.73 -4.66
C ILE A 103 7.00 11.57 -3.41
N LEU A 104 6.03 11.77 -2.52
CA LEU A 104 6.24 12.51 -1.27
C LEU A 104 7.28 11.85 -0.36
N MET A 105 7.28 10.53 -0.24
CA MET A 105 8.24 9.80 0.60
C MET A 105 9.66 9.84 0.01
N VAL A 106 9.79 9.82 -1.33
CA VAL A 106 11.09 9.88 -2.02
C VAL A 106 11.65 11.30 -2.08
N LEU A 107 10.82 12.31 -2.36
CA LEU A 107 11.26 13.72 -2.45
C LEU A 107 11.49 14.36 -1.07
N PHE A 108 10.75 13.92 -0.06
CA PHE A 108 10.92 14.37 1.32
C PHE A 108 11.29 13.18 2.20
N PRO A 109 12.46 12.58 1.99
CA PRO A 109 12.92 11.51 2.85
C PRO A 109 13.07 12.09 4.26
N LYS A 110 12.45 11.44 5.25
CA LYS A 110 12.65 11.85 6.64
C LYS A 110 14.12 11.68 6.98
N LYS A 111 14.76 12.73 7.51
CA LYS A 111 16.01 12.56 8.27
C LYS A 111 15.72 11.55 9.39
N GLN A 112 16.47 10.45 9.42
CA GLN A 112 16.50 9.58 10.59
C GLN A 112 16.89 10.46 11.77
N VAL A 113 15.97 10.69 12.69
CA VAL A 113 16.31 11.27 13.99
C VAL A 113 16.83 10.09 14.79
N SER A 114 18.13 10.12 15.03
CA SER A 114 18.90 9.20 15.88
C SER A 114 18.31 9.12 17.28
#